data_AF-A0AAU6CN49-F1
#
_entry.id   AF-A0AAU6CN49-F1
#
_cell.length_a   1.000
_cell.length_b   1.000
_cell.length_c   1.000
_cell.angle_alpha   90.00
_cell.angle_beta   90.00
_cell.angle_gamma   90.00
#
_symmetry.space_group_name_H-M   'P 1'
#
loop_
_entity.id
_entity.type
_entity.pdbx_description
1 polymer ?
#
loop_
_entity_poly.entity_id
_entity_poly.type
_entity_poly.pdbx_seq_one_letter_code
_entity_poly.pdbx_strand_id
1 'polypeptide(L)'
;MSGAGEARRRASEAHGAATGVRQHIAVLLPVALAEDPPWAAGPLPFEVGPRIADADGRRGLFTSAAARALYDRRWHLRTSRAEGPLRLDGMELLRTPTARSPERALAVLHFTVADGTPVLPLLRAVSHRRQAGPDPLGGAMAPAALLDGVADTAAPAGPFALSRPYTVTFLTPGPALGPLALRDPDTGELPAGSDDFLRSLASRSVPDDLPLAPEALPELRAAVRRISADWSALVLRQGAAFLGHRPDTGAGDFYDWAEYNARTVYLDALLLGTAQRDRIDELTDDLSAVFEGPGLARRVAALEQHIALFRSTLWRQHLSAHGPANDLLVAFQAEHRLPERFEQILAEAADYARLVQTQESQQIAGALGVLTVLGLPLGTALSVLQVLGDSHPWHLALALGASLAATAAALTTRYGRLVVSSLRGGARRR
;
A
#
# COMPACT_ATOMS: atom_id res chain seq x y z
N MET A 1 7.65 32.83 28.64
CA MET A 1 6.91 31.67 28.05
C MET A 1 5.60 32.17 27.41
N SER A 2 5.70 33.13 26.48
CA SER A 2 4.79 34.27 26.48
C SER A 2 4.53 34.85 25.07
N GLY A 3 3.83 34.13 24.20
CA GLY A 3 3.38 34.68 22.90
C GLY A 3 3.19 33.60 21.85
N ALA A 4 4.18 32.73 21.66
CA ALA A 4 4.10 31.61 20.71
C ALA A 4 3.02 30.57 21.08
N GLY A 5 2.89 30.25 22.38
CA GLY A 5 1.84 29.35 22.86
C GLY A 5 0.43 29.93 22.70
N GLU A 6 0.27 31.25 22.88
CA GLU A 6 -1.02 31.92 22.71
C GLU A 6 -1.42 32.09 21.24
N ALA A 7 -0.45 32.37 20.36
CA ALA A 7 -0.68 32.36 18.92
C ALA A 7 -1.11 30.97 18.43
N ARG A 8 -0.47 29.91 18.94
CA ARG A 8 -0.82 28.52 18.62
C ARG A 8 -2.23 28.15 19.10
N ARG A 9 -2.57 28.49 20.34
CA ARG A 9 -3.91 28.26 20.88
C ARG A 9 -4.99 28.95 20.02
N ARG A 10 -4.76 30.21 19.64
CA ARG A 10 -5.67 30.94 18.74
C ARG A 10 -5.80 30.27 17.37
N ALA A 11 -4.70 29.76 16.81
CA ALA A 11 -4.74 29.01 15.55
C ALA A 11 -5.53 27.69 15.72
N SER A 12 -5.34 26.95 16.81
CA SER A 12 -6.13 25.75 17.12
C SER A 12 -7.63 26.05 17.25
N GLU A 13 -8.00 27.13 17.93
CA GLU A 13 -9.40 27.57 18.05
C GLU A 13 -9.97 27.94 16.67
N ALA A 14 -9.24 28.71 15.87
CA ALA A 14 -9.65 29.08 14.51
C ALA A 14 -9.81 27.86 13.60
N HIS A 15 -8.86 26.91 13.62
CA HIS A 15 -8.93 25.68 12.83
C HIS A 15 -10.09 24.78 13.29
N GLY A 16 -10.37 24.74 14.60
CA GLY A 16 -11.44 23.95 15.18
C GLY A 16 -12.85 24.51 14.92
N ALA A 17 -12.97 25.83 14.78
CA ALA A 17 -14.24 26.51 14.51
C ALA A 17 -14.53 26.73 13.01
N ALA A 18 -13.56 26.45 12.15
CA ALA A 18 -13.63 26.66 10.72
C ALA A 18 -14.75 25.83 10.05
N THR A 19 -15.70 26.51 9.41
CA THR A 19 -16.80 25.92 8.63
C THR A 19 -16.69 26.31 7.16
N GLY A 20 -16.83 25.35 6.26
CA GLY A 20 -16.90 25.60 4.82
C GLY A 20 -18.33 25.72 4.28
N VAL A 21 -18.43 26.03 3.00
CA VAL A 21 -19.71 25.99 2.26
C VAL A 21 -19.98 24.55 1.81
N ARG A 22 -19.04 23.94 1.10
CA ARG A 22 -19.10 22.52 0.72
C ARG A 22 -18.10 21.75 1.54
N GLN A 23 -18.57 20.69 2.16
CA GLN A 23 -17.81 19.89 3.11
C GLN A 23 -18.09 18.41 2.85
N HIS A 24 -17.09 17.72 2.32
CA HIS A 24 -17.19 16.29 2.02
C HIS A 24 -16.05 15.54 2.69
N ILE A 25 -16.36 14.34 3.18
CA ILE A 25 -15.39 13.42 3.77
C ILE A 25 -15.60 12.06 3.13
N ALA A 26 -14.55 11.50 2.52
CA ALA A 26 -14.50 10.07 2.25
C ALA A 26 -13.69 9.38 3.36
N VAL A 27 -14.24 8.32 3.94
CA VAL A 27 -13.59 7.52 4.98
C VAL A 27 -13.22 6.16 4.40
N LEU A 28 -11.92 5.86 4.40
CA LEU A 28 -11.36 4.63 3.85
C LEU A 28 -10.99 3.69 5.00
N LEU A 29 -11.48 2.45 4.92
CA LEU A 29 -11.33 1.44 5.95
C LEU A 29 -10.93 0.10 5.32
N PRO A 30 -9.99 -0.65 5.91
CA PRO A 30 -9.75 -2.02 5.51
C PRO A 30 -10.93 -2.90 5.95
N VAL A 31 -11.37 -3.80 5.08
CA VAL A 31 -12.44 -4.78 5.35
C VAL A 31 -12.08 -6.12 4.72
N ALA A 32 -12.73 -7.20 5.16
CA ALA A 32 -12.66 -8.50 4.50
C ALA A 32 -13.98 -8.81 3.78
N LEU A 33 -13.85 -9.29 2.56
CA LEU A 33 -14.93 -9.55 1.63
C LEU A 33 -14.84 -11.00 1.15
N ALA A 34 -15.60 -11.88 1.81
CA ALA A 34 -15.63 -13.31 1.51
C ALA A 34 -16.11 -13.57 0.08
N GLU A 35 -17.22 -12.96 -0.31
CA GLU A 35 -17.87 -13.12 -1.61
C GLU A 35 -18.11 -11.75 -2.26
N ASP A 36 -18.37 -11.72 -3.57
CA ASP A 36 -18.68 -10.47 -4.23
C ASP A 36 -20.03 -9.92 -3.70
N PRO A 37 -20.11 -8.63 -3.35
CA PRO A 37 -21.30 -8.07 -2.72
C PRO A 37 -22.44 -7.99 -3.74
N PRO A 38 -23.71 -8.00 -3.29
CA PRO A 38 -24.88 -7.86 -4.17
C PRO A 38 -25.10 -6.41 -4.65
N TRP A 39 -24.02 -5.62 -4.74
CA TRP A 39 -24.01 -4.21 -5.07
C TRP A 39 -23.76 -4.00 -6.57
N ALA A 40 -24.04 -2.81 -7.06
CA ALA A 40 -23.77 -2.48 -8.46
C ALA A 40 -22.26 -2.46 -8.71
N ALA A 41 -21.80 -3.08 -9.81
CA ALA A 41 -20.40 -3.08 -10.19
C ALA A 41 -19.92 -1.68 -10.60
N GLY A 42 -18.64 -1.40 -10.39
CA GLY A 42 -18.01 -0.11 -10.62
C GLY A 42 -18.00 0.82 -9.39
N PRO A 43 -17.28 1.95 -9.48
CA PRO A 43 -17.26 2.95 -8.43
C PRO A 43 -18.60 3.69 -8.34
N LEU A 44 -18.82 4.44 -7.25
CA LEU A 44 -19.99 5.28 -7.08
C LEU A 44 -20.01 6.35 -8.20
N PRO A 45 -21.07 6.40 -9.02
CA PRO A 45 -21.15 7.38 -10.09
C PRO A 45 -21.43 8.76 -9.50
N PHE A 46 -20.62 9.74 -9.89
CA PHE A 46 -20.79 11.15 -9.52
C PHE A 46 -21.18 11.99 -10.74
N GLU A 47 -22.20 12.82 -10.58
CA GLU A 47 -22.80 13.59 -11.67
C GLU A 47 -22.58 15.08 -11.41
N VAL A 48 -22.01 15.77 -12.40
CA VAL A 48 -21.85 17.23 -12.38
C VAL A 48 -22.24 17.79 -13.75
N GLY A 49 -23.38 18.47 -13.79
CA GLY A 49 -23.99 18.95 -15.03
C GLY A 49 -24.19 17.78 -16.02
N PRO A 50 -23.67 17.86 -17.26
CA PRO A 50 -23.81 16.78 -18.25
C PRO A 50 -22.77 15.66 -18.10
N ARG A 51 -21.85 15.74 -17.12
CA ARG A 51 -20.76 14.76 -16.95
C ARG A 51 -21.10 13.75 -15.87
N ILE A 52 -20.80 12.49 -16.16
CA ILE A 52 -20.94 11.36 -15.23
C ILE A 52 -19.57 10.69 -15.08
N ALA A 53 -19.09 10.59 -13.84
CA ALA A 53 -17.89 9.83 -13.46
C ALA A 53 -18.26 8.40 -13.07
N ASP A 54 -18.71 7.61 -14.03
CA ASP A 54 -18.88 6.17 -13.86
C ASP A 54 -17.57 5.41 -14.14
N ALA A 55 -17.63 4.08 -14.09
CA ALA A 55 -16.48 3.23 -14.38
C ALA A 55 -15.88 3.53 -15.77
N ASP A 56 -16.72 3.67 -16.80
CA ASP A 56 -16.26 3.80 -18.18
C ASP A 56 -15.61 5.15 -18.43
N GLY A 57 -16.22 6.24 -17.94
CA GLY A 57 -15.66 7.58 -18.00
C GLY A 57 -14.32 7.70 -17.27
N ARG A 58 -14.17 6.99 -16.14
CA ARG A 58 -12.92 7.01 -15.35
C ARG A 58 -11.85 6.08 -15.88
N ARG A 59 -12.20 4.94 -16.47
CA ARG A 59 -11.25 3.96 -17.06
C ARG A 59 -10.30 4.61 -18.06
N GLY A 60 -10.82 5.51 -18.91
CA GLY A 60 -10.03 6.21 -19.93
C GLY A 60 -8.98 7.19 -19.37
N LEU A 61 -9.08 7.54 -18.10
CA LEU A 61 -8.13 8.45 -17.45
C LEU A 61 -6.88 7.71 -16.93
N PHE A 62 -6.95 6.38 -16.76
CA PHE A 62 -5.88 5.57 -16.21
C PHE A 62 -5.28 4.62 -17.24
N THR A 63 -4.04 4.18 -17.02
CA THR A 63 -3.47 3.06 -17.78
C THR A 63 -4.32 1.81 -17.58
N SER A 64 -4.36 0.92 -18.57
CA SER A 64 -5.22 -0.26 -18.52
C SER A 64 -4.98 -1.14 -17.29
N ALA A 65 -3.73 -1.23 -16.80
CA ALA A 65 -3.43 -2.00 -15.60
C ALA A 65 -4.03 -1.37 -14.32
N ALA A 66 -3.87 -0.05 -14.14
CA ALA A 66 -4.46 0.68 -13.02
C ALA A 66 -5.99 0.69 -13.09
N ALA A 67 -6.56 0.86 -14.29
CA ALA A 67 -8.00 0.81 -14.49
C ALA A 67 -8.58 -0.55 -14.08
N ARG A 68 -7.95 -1.67 -14.47
CA ARG A 68 -8.40 -3.00 -14.01
C ARG A 68 -8.32 -3.14 -12.49
N ALA A 69 -7.22 -2.69 -11.88
CA ALA A 69 -7.03 -2.74 -10.44
C ALA A 69 -8.08 -1.91 -9.67
N LEU A 70 -8.53 -0.79 -10.22
CA LEU A 70 -9.46 0.13 -9.57
C LEU A 70 -10.95 -0.16 -9.85
N TYR A 71 -11.29 -0.77 -10.98
CA TYR A 71 -12.69 -0.82 -11.44
C TYR A 71 -13.25 -2.22 -11.66
N ASP A 72 -12.42 -3.24 -11.95
CA ASP A 72 -12.94 -4.59 -12.27
C ASP A 72 -13.47 -5.33 -11.04
N ARG A 73 -13.04 -4.93 -9.84
CA ARG A 73 -13.43 -5.53 -8.56
C ARG A 73 -13.84 -4.46 -7.55
N ARG A 74 -14.61 -3.50 -8.05
CA ARG A 74 -15.20 -2.42 -7.27
C ARG A 74 -16.71 -2.49 -7.39
N TRP A 75 -17.40 -2.23 -6.30
CA TRP A 75 -18.85 -2.15 -6.25
C TRP A 75 -19.26 -0.92 -5.46
N HIS A 76 -20.49 -0.47 -5.67
CA HIS A 76 -21.04 0.67 -4.95
C HIS A 76 -22.50 0.47 -4.57
N LEU A 77 -22.88 1.14 -3.49
CA LEU A 77 -24.25 1.27 -3.04
C LEU A 77 -24.56 2.76 -2.84
N ARG A 78 -25.47 3.30 -3.67
CA ARG A 78 -26.07 4.62 -3.41
C ARG A 78 -27.01 4.48 -2.22
N THR A 79 -26.83 5.33 -1.20
CA THR A 79 -27.70 5.37 -0.03
C THR A 79 -27.76 6.80 0.49
N SER A 80 -28.85 7.17 1.15
CA SER A 80 -28.96 8.49 1.79
C SER A 80 -29.39 8.28 3.22
N ARG A 81 -28.46 8.46 4.15
CA ARG A 81 -28.71 8.33 5.58
C ARG A 81 -28.06 9.49 6.31
N ALA A 82 -28.85 10.28 7.03
CA ALA A 82 -28.35 11.36 7.87
C ALA A 82 -28.45 10.98 9.35
N GLU A 83 -27.37 11.19 10.09
CA GLU A 83 -27.32 11.00 11.54
C GLU A 83 -26.33 11.99 12.15
N GLY A 84 -26.83 12.84 13.05
CA GLY A 84 -26.05 13.95 13.58
C GLY A 84 -25.53 14.88 12.47
N PRO A 85 -24.23 15.23 12.47
CA PRO A 85 -23.65 16.18 11.51
C PRO A 85 -23.27 15.57 10.17
N LEU A 86 -23.47 14.25 9.96
CA LEU A 86 -23.07 13.55 8.75
C LEU A 86 -24.27 13.02 7.99
N ARG A 87 -24.20 13.13 6.66
CA ARG A 87 -25.06 12.40 5.73
C ARG A 87 -24.20 11.48 4.88
N LEU A 88 -24.44 10.18 4.96
CA LEU A 88 -23.89 9.18 4.04
C LEU A 88 -24.59 9.33 2.69
N ASP A 89 -23.83 9.60 1.63
CA ASP A 89 -24.30 9.70 0.25
C ASP A 89 -24.14 8.39 -0.53
N GLY A 90 -23.25 7.50 -0.06
CA GLY A 90 -22.96 6.25 -0.73
C GLY A 90 -21.76 5.53 -0.15
N MET A 91 -21.64 4.26 -0.51
CA MET A 91 -20.55 3.39 -0.10
C MET A 91 -19.95 2.71 -1.31
N GLU A 92 -18.67 2.38 -1.22
CA GLU A 92 -17.98 1.56 -2.20
C GLU A 92 -17.16 0.47 -1.50
N LEU A 93 -16.98 -0.65 -2.21
CA LEU A 93 -16.07 -1.72 -1.84
C LEU A 93 -15.10 -1.94 -2.99
N LEU A 94 -13.80 -1.94 -2.71
CA LEU A 94 -12.74 -2.23 -3.67
C LEU A 94 -11.94 -3.44 -3.18
N ARG A 95 -12.04 -4.57 -3.88
CA ARG A 95 -11.27 -5.77 -3.53
C ARG A 95 -9.81 -5.58 -3.93
N THR A 96 -8.91 -5.71 -2.97
CA THR A 96 -7.46 -5.56 -3.12
C THR A 96 -6.76 -6.84 -2.65
N PRO A 97 -7.06 -7.99 -3.28
CA PRO A 97 -6.67 -9.28 -2.75
C PRO A 97 -5.15 -9.42 -2.80
N THR A 98 -4.62 -10.10 -1.80
CA THR A 98 -3.22 -10.45 -1.68
C THR A 98 -3.06 -11.97 -1.65
N ALA A 99 -1.85 -12.50 -1.78
CA ALA A 99 -1.63 -13.94 -1.73
C ALA A 99 -1.99 -14.52 -0.34
N ARG A 100 -1.69 -13.77 0.73
CA ARG A 100 -1.99 -14.12 2.12
C ARG A 100 -3.41 -13.74 2.56
N SER A 101 -4.04 -12.77 1.90
CA SER A 101 -5.37 -12.26 2.24
C SER A 101 -6.23 -12.13 0.99
N PRO A 102 -6.81 -13.22 0.48
CA PRO A 102 -7.63 -13.21 -0.74
C PRO A 102 -8.95 -12.43 -0.58
N GLU A 103 -9.42 -12.30 0.65
CA GLU A 103 -10.64 -11.57 1.01
C GLU A 103 -10.39 -10.07 1.24
N ARG A 104 -9.14 -9.60 1.20
CA ARG A 104 -8.83 -8.21 1.51
C ARG A 104 -9.54 -7.24 0.56
N ALA A 105 -10.17 -6.23 1.14
CA ALA A 105 -10.82 -5.14 0.43
C ALA A 105 -10.69 -3.82 1.20
N LEU A 106 -11.06 -2.73 0.53
CA LEU A 106 -11.19 -1.39 1.10
C LEU A 106 -12.65 -0.97 0.99
N ALA A 107 -13.24 -0.52 2.10
CA ALA A 107 -14.50 0.19 2.10
C ALA A 107 -14.25 1.70 2.00
N VAL A 108 -15.07 2.38 1.20
CA VAL A 108 -15.09 3.84 1.07
C VAL A 108 -16.47 4.34 1.43
N LEU A 109 -16.57 5.15 2.48
CA LEU A 109 -17.82 5.76 2.92
C LEU A 109 -17.81 7.23 2.53
N HIS A 110 -18.76 7.67 1.71
CA HIS A 110 -18.84 9.04 1.22
C HIS A 110 -19.84 9.85 2.04
N PHE A 111 -19.38 10.90 2.70
CA PHE A 111 -20.20 11.76 3.52
C PHE A 111 -20.24 13.21 3.02
N THR A 112 -21.40 13.83 3.15
CA THR A 112 -21.57 15.28 3.24
C THR A 112 -21.69 15.67 4.72
N VAL A 113 -21.03 16.77 5.09
CA VAL A 113 -21.13 17.36 6.43
C VAL A 113 -22.21 18.43 6.41
N ALA A 114 -23.06 18.46 7.44
CA ALA A 114 -24.13 19.44 7.58
C ALA A 114 -23.60 20.88 7.65
N ASP A 115 -24.35 21.80 7.04
CA ASP A 115 -24.03 23.23 7.02
C ASP A 115 -23.79 23.78 8.43
N GLY A 116 -22.81 24.68 8.55
CA GLY A 116 -22.44 25.29 9.83
C GLY A 116 -21.70 24.35 10.79
N THR A 117 -21.46 23.09 10.43
CA THR A 117 -20.66 22.18 11.26
C THR A 117 -19.18 22.25 10.88
N PRO A 118 -18.26 22.45 11.85
CA PRO A 118 -16.83 22.46 11.55
C PRO A 118 -16.31 21.05 11.25
N VAL A 119 -15.61 20.90 10.12
CA VAL A 119 -15.16 19.59 9.63
C VAL A 119 -14.01 19.02 10.46
N LEU A 120 -13.07 19.85 10.95
CA LEU A 120 -11.88 19.36 11.64
C LEU A 120 -12.19 18.59 12.93
N PRO A 121 -13.10 19.05 13.82
CA PRO A 121 -13.55 18.26 14.96
C PRO A 121 -14.12 16.89 14.59
N LEU A 122 -14.87 16.78 13.49
CA LEU A 122 -15.41 15.52 13.01
C LEU A 122 -14.28 14.57 12.57
N LEU A 123 -13.32 15.06 11.78
CA LEU A 123 -12.16 14.28 11.35
C LEU A 123 -11.35 13.77 12.55
N ARG A 124 -11.18 14.60 13.58
CA ARG A 124 -10.52 14.22 14.84
C ARG A 124 -11.28 13.10 15.55
N ALA A 125 -12.60 13.19 15.61
CA ALA A 125 -13.47 12.23 16.28
C ALA A 125 -13.49 10.87 15.56
N VAL A 126 -13.65 10.85 14.23
CA VAL A 126 -13.55 9.65 13.37
C VAL A 126 -12.20 8.95 13.54
N SER A 127 -11.16 9.72 13.84
CA SER A 127 -9.80 9.20 14.02
C SER A 127 -9.48 8.82 15.46
N HIS A 128 -10.44 8.91 16.39
CA HIS A 128 -10.27 8.73 17.82
C HIS A 128 -9.04 9.48 18.36
N ARG A 129 -8.91 10.76 18.00
CA ARG A 129 -7.88 11.64 18.58
C ARG A 129 -8.21 11.91 20.05
N ARG A 130 -7.16 12.13 20.85
CA ARG A 130 -7.34 12.51 22.25
C ARG A 130 -8.12 13.82 22.32
N GLN A 131 -9.05 13.91 23.27
CA GLN A 131 -9.92 15.08 23.48
C GLN A 131 -10.84 15.42 22.30
N ALA A 132 -10.96 14.54 21.30
CA ALA A 132 -12.02 14.66 20.31
C ALA A 132 -13.38 14.34 20.96
N GLY A 133 -14.44 14.91 20.39
CA GLY A 133 -15.82 14.61 20.79
C GLY A 133 -16.22 13.16 20.47
N PRO A 134 -17.51 12.81 20.65
CA PRO A 134 -18.00 11.48 20.32
C PRO A 134 -17.75 11.17 18.83
N ASP A 135 -17.45 9.91 18.54
CA ASP A 135 -17.27 9.45 17.17
C ASP A 135 -18.59 9.56 16.39
N PRO A 136 -18.67 10.38 15.32
CA PRO A 136 -19.88 10.51 14.51
C PRO A 136 -20.17 9.25 13.68
N LEU A 137 -19.24 8.30 13.60
CA LEU A 137 -19.46 6.96 13.05
C LEU A 137 -19.82 5.95 14.15
N GLY A 138 -20.41 6.40 15.24
CA GLY A 138 -21.02 5.51 16.24
C GLY A 138 -22.39 4.99 15.79
N GLY A 139 -22.93 4.02 16.54
CA GLY A 139 -24.31 3.58 16.38
C GLY A 139 -24.60 3.04 14.99
N ALA A 140 -25.56 3.64 14.30
CA ALA A 140 -26.02 3.13 13.02
C ALA A 140 -25.25 3.70 11.81
N MET A 141 -24.32 4.64 12.06
CA MET A 141 -23.29 5.08 11.13
C MET A 141 -21.97 4.32 11.30
N ALA A 142 -21.91 3.36 12.23
CA ALA A 142 -20.73 2.53 12.42
C ALA A 142 -20.43 1.66 11.19
N PRO A 143 -19.17 1.53 10.77
CA PRO A 143 -18.80 0.69 9.63
C PRO A 143 -19.35 -0.73 9.74
N ALA A 144 -19.32 -1.32 10.94
CA ALA A 144 -19.86 -2.65 11.21
C ALA A 144 -21.39 -2.72 10.97
N ALA A 145 -22.13 -1.65 11.29
CA ALA A 145 -23.57 -1.59 11.06
C ALA A 145 -23.92 -1.29 9.59
N LEU A 146 -23.12 -0.46 8.92
CA LEU A 146 -23.33 -0.10 7.52
C LEU A 146 -22.97 -1.22 6.54
N LEU A 147 -21.99 -2.04 6.89
CA LEU A 147 -21.49 -3.16 6.07
C LEU A 147 -21.98 -4.53 6.56
N ASP A 148 -22.97 -4.54 7.47
CA ASP A 148 -23.52 -5.77 8.04
C ASP A 148 -24.00 -6.73 6.93
N GLY A 149 -23.63 -8.00 7.06
CA GLY A 149 -23.91 -9.03 6.06
C GLY A 149 -23.19 -8.88 4.70
N VAL A 150 -22.34 -7.86 4.52
CA VAL A 150 -21.61 -7.62 3.26
C VAL A 150 -20.10 -7.75 3.43
N ALA A 151 -19.52 -7.15 4.46
CA ALA A 151 -18.07 -7.19 4.69
C ALA A 151 -17.76 -7.22 6.19
N ASP A 152 -16.69 -7.93 6.55
CA ASP A 152 -16.19 -7.94 7.92
C ASP A 152 -15.29 -6.72 8.15
N THR A 153 -15.63 -5.93 9.16
CA THR A 153 -14.90 -4.72 9.57
C THR A 153 -13.95 -4.95 10.74
N ALA A 154 -13.77 -6.19 11.19
CA ALA A 154 -12.80 -6.51 12.22
C ALA A 154 -11.42 -5.97 11.83
N ALA A 155 -10.75 -5.33 12.79
CA ALA A 155 -9.45 -4.71 12.54
C ALA A 155 -8.48 -5.75 11.96
N PRO A 156 -7.80 -5.48 10.83
CA PRO A 156 -6.88 -6.44 10.26
C PRO A 156 -5.78 -6.76 11.28
N ALA A 157 -5.52 -8.05 11.50
CA ALA A 157 -4.44 -8.49 12.37
C ALA A 157 -3.09 -8.16 11.71
N GLY A 158 -2.38 -7.14 12.20
CA GLY A 158 -1.02 -6.84 11.76
C GLY A 158 -0.45 -5.55 12.36
N PRO A 159 0.89 -5.46 12.56
CA PRO A 159 1.54 -4.31 13.19
C PRO A 159 1.44 -2.99 12.38
N PHE A 160 1.04 -3.07 11.10
CA PHE A 160 0.92 -1.93 10.18
C PHE A 160 -0.45 -1.79 9.51
N ALA A 161 -1.42 -2.62 9.91
CA ALA A 161 -2.81 -2.43 9.50
C ALA A 161 -3.22 -0.99 9.84
N LEU A 162 -4.05 -0.36 8.99
CA LEU A 162 -4.64 0.95 9.28
C LEU A 162 -5.38 0.86 10.62
N SER A 163 -4.68 1.16 11.72
CA SER A 163 -5.25 1.16 13.06
C SER A 163 -6.33 2.23 13.23
N ARG A 164 -6.44 3.13 12.23
CA ARG A 164 -7.40 4.23 12.15
C ARG A 164 -7.81 4.42 10.69
N PRO A 165 -9.05 4.85 10.43
CA PRO A 165 -9.53 5.17 9.09
C PRO A 165 -8.61 6.19 8.40
N TYR A 166 -8.44 6.09 7.08
CA TYR A 166 -7.80 7.14 6.28
C TYR A 166 -8.90 8.08 5.75
N THR A 167 -8.77 9.39 5.96
CA THR A 167 -9.82 10.34 5.55
C THR A 167 -9.36 11.18 4.36
N VAL A 168 -10.23 11.37 3.39
CA VAL A 168 -10.05 12.32 2.29
C VAL A 168 -11.09 13.43 2.45
N THR A 169 -10.64 14.65 2.69
CA THR A 169 -11.53 15.79 2.96
C THR A 169 -11.51 16.78 1.82
N PHE A 170 -12.68 17.28 1.42
CA PHE A 170 -12.81 18.42 0.51
C PHE A 170 -13.57 19.54 1.21
N LEU A 171 -13.00 20.73 1.20
CA LEU A 171 -13.51 21.91 1.90
C LEU A 171 -13.42 23.15 1.02
N THR A 172 -14.55 23.84 0.81
CA THR A 172 -14.57 25.14 0.15
C THR A 172 -14.81 26.27 1.15
N PRO A 173 -14.18 27.43 0.96
CA PRO A 173 -14.25 28.53 1.92
C PRO A 173 -15.58 29.27 1.84
N GLY A 174 -16.24 29.39 2.99
CA GLY A 174 -17.28 30.38 3.24
C GLY A 174 -16.73 31.62 3.94
N PRO A 175 -17.60 32.58 4.32
CA PRO A 175 -17.19 33.81 5.00
C PRO A 175 -16.37 33.57 6.26
N ALA A 176 -16.73 32.55 7.06
CA ALA A 176 -16.02 32.17 8.29
C ALA A 176 -14.61 31.58 8.04
N LEU A 177 -14.38 30.98 6.87
CA LEU A 177 -13.09 30.40 6.48
C LEU A 177 -12.19 31.39 5.74
N GLY A 178 -12.73 32.56 5.38
CA GLY A 178 -12.05 33.59 4.59
C GLY A 178 -10.62 33.88 5.03
N PRO A 179 -10.38 34.24 6.30
CA PRO A 179 -9.06 34.57 6.82
C PRO A 179 -8.03 33.42 6.79
N LEU A 180 -8.50 32.17 6.69
CA LEU A 180 -7.63 30.98 6.69
C LEU A 180 -7.35 30.44 5.28
N ALA A 181 -8.20 30.72 4.30
CA ALA A 181 -8.18 29.99 3.04
C ALA A 181 -8.27 30.88 1.79
N LEU A 182 -8.91 32.04 1.85
CA LEU A 182 -9.12 32.89 0.68
C LEU A 182 -7.87 33.67 0.33
N ARG A 183 -7.54 33.69 -0.96
CA ARG A 183 -6.50 34.59 -1.48
C ARG A 183 -6.90 36.04 -1.26
N ASP A 184 -5.90 36.84 -0.98
CA ASP A 184 -6.04 38.28 -0.99
C ASP A 184 -6.32 38.76 -2.43
N PRO A 185 -7.38 39.57 -2.65
CA PRO A 185 -7.79 39.95 -3.99
C PRO A 185 -6.81 40.89 -4.69
N ASP A 186 -6.00 41.65 -3.94
CA ASP A 186 -5.10 42.66 -4.48
C ASP A 186 -3.73 42.05 -4.83
N THR A 187 -3.23 41.16 -3.98
CA THR A 187 -1.90 40.54 -4.10
C THR A 187 -1.95 39.13 -4.72
N GLY A 188 -3.10 38.45 -4.66
CA GLY A 188 -3.26 37.06 -5.06
C GLY A 188 -2.58 36.06 -4.11
N GLU A 189 -2.01 36.51 -3.00
CA GLU A 189 -1.31 35.66 -2.04
C GLU A 189 -2.27 34.89 -1.13
N LEU A 190 -1.84 33.71 -0.67
CA LEU A 190 -2.58 32.96 0.34
C LEU A 190 -2.27 33.48 1.75
N PRO A 191 -3.23 33.43 2.68
CA PRO A 191 -2.97 33.70 4.08
C PRO A 191 -1.85 32.81 4.60
N ALA A 192 -0.97 33.36 5.45
CA ALA A 192 0.22 32.64 5.93
C ALA A 192 -0.11 31.31 6.65
N GLY A 193 -1.29 31.21 7.25
CA GLY A 193 -1.80 30.01 7.93
C GLY A 193 -2.52 28.99 7.03
N SER A 194 -2.73 29.29 5.74
CA SER A 194 -3.53 28.42 4.85
C SER A 194 -2.96 27.02 4.71
N ASP A 195 -1.63 26.88 4.62
CA ASP A 195 -1.00 25.57 4.50
C ASP A 195 -1.01 24.80 5.81
N ASP A 196 -0.92 25.50 6.95
CA ASP A 196 -1.03 24.88 8.27
C ASP A 196 -2.46 24.42 8.57
N PHE A 197 -3.46 25.17 8.08
CA PHE A 197 -4.86 24.72 8.11
C PHE A 197 -5.09 23.50 7.21
N LEU A 198 -4.57 23.51 5.98
CA LEU A 198 -4.62 22.36 5.08
C LEU A 198 -3.93 21.12 5.70
N ARG A 199 -2.78 21.31 6.36
CA ARG A 199 -2.11 20.29 7.18
C ARG A 199 -2.99 19.79 8.31
N SER A 200 -3.69 20.68 9.02
CA SER A 200 -4.60 20.33 10.11
C SER A 200 -5.72 19.41 9.62
N LEU A 201 -6.31 19.70 8.45
CA LEU A 201 -7.31 18.86 7.80
C LEU A 201 -6.74 17.47 7.43
N ALA A 202 -5.62 17.43 6.70
CA ALA A 202 -5.03 16.16 6.22
C ALA A 202 -4.50 15.28 7.38
N SER A 203 -3.92 15.89 8.41
CA SER A 203 -3.39 15.19 9.59
C SER A 203 -4.46 14.88 10.63
N ARG A 204 -5.64 15.50 10.49
CA ARG A 204 -6.79 15.39 11.40
C ARG A 204 -6.39 15.85 12.80
N SER A 205 -5.63 16.95 12.86
CA SER A 205 -5.01 17.47 14.07
C SER A 205 -5.14 18.99 14.13
N VAL A 206 -5.02 19.56 15.33
CA VAL A 206 -4.89 21.00 15.53
C VAL A 206 -3.43 21.34 15.78
N PRO A 207 -2.99 22.59 15.59
CA PRO A 207 -1.61 23.03 15.85
C PRO A 207 -1.08 22.64 17.24
N ASP A 208 -1.93 22.54 18.27
CA ASP A 208 -1.51 22.08 19.61
C ASP A 208 -1.17 20.59 19.68
N ASP A 209 -1.77 19.74 18.84
CA ASP A 209 -1.46 18.30 18.81
C ASP A 209 -0.10 18.03 18.16
N LEU A 210 0.20 18.74 17.07
CA LEU A 210 1.35 18.54 16.20
C LEU A 210 1.97 19.89 15.85
N PRO A 211 2.65 20.55 16.80
CA PRO A 211 3.21 21.87 16.58
C PRO A 211 4.25 21.84 15.47
N LEU A 212 4.10 22.73 14.49
CA LEU A 212 5.06 22.90 13.41
C LEU A 212 6.11 23.94 13.80
N ALA A 213 7.37 23.54 13.72
CA ALA A 213 8.48 24.48 13.90
C ALA A 213 8.56 25.43 12.69
N PRO A 214 8.88 26.71 12.85
CA PRO A 214 8.98 27.66 11.74
C PRO A 214 9.91 27.19 10.61
N GLU A 215 10.99 26.48 10.96
CA GLU A 215 11.99 25.95 10.04
C GLU A 215 11.41 24.89 9.09
N ALA A 216 10.30 24.23 9.47
CA ALA A 216 9.63 23.20 8.67
C ALA A 216 8.53 23.76 7.75
N LEU A 217 8.23 25.06 7.83
CA LEU A 217 7.23 25.71 6.95
C LEU A 217 7.60 25.65 5.46
N PRO A 218 8.86 25.87 5.04
CA PRO A 218 9.25 25.74 3.63
C PRO A 218 9.01 24.33 3.09
N GLU A 219 9.33 23.30 3.87
CA GLU A 219 9.09 21.90 3.49
C GLU A 219 7.60 21.60 3.37
N LEU A 220 6.78 22.07 4.32
CA LEU A 220 5.33 21.96 4.21
C LEU A 220 4.82 22.61 2.93
N ARG A 221 5.26 23.84 2.63
CA ARG A 221 4.86 24.57 1.41
C ARG A 221 5.24 23.80 0.13
N ALA A 222 6.41 23.16 0.12
CA ALA A 222 6.85 22.32 -1.00
C ALA A 222 6.06 21.01 -1.11
N ALA A 223 5.55 20.48 0.01
CA ALA A 223 4.71 19.29 0.03
C ALA A 223 3.27 19.56 -0.45
N VAL A 224 2.76 20.79 -0.27
CA VAL A 224 1.42 21.16 -0.75
C VAL A 224 1.37 21.18 -2.28
N ARG A 225 0.36 20.51 -2.85
CA ARG A 225 0.09 20.47 -4.28
C ARG A 225 -0.90 21.57 -4.63
N ARG A 226 -0.42 22.64 -5.29
CA ARG A 226 -1.26 23.68 -5.88
C ARG A 226 -1.87 23.14 -7.18
N ILE A 227 -3.07 22.56 -7.10
CA ILE A 227 -3.73 21.97 -8.28
C ILE A 227 -4.10 23.09 -9.27
N SER A 228 -4.56 24.23 -8.76
CA SER A 228 -4.71 25.47 -9.51
C SER A 228 -4.58 26.68 -8.58
N ALA A 229 -4.82 27.89 -9.09
CA ALA A 229 -4.93 29.07 -8.24
C ALA A 229 -6.06 28.93 -7.19
N ASP A 230 -7.13 28.21 -7.52
CA ASP A 230 -8.39 28.21 -6.78
C ASP A 230 -8.49 27.12 -5.70
N TRP A 231 -7.52 26.20 -5.65
CA TRP A 231 -7.46 25.15 -4.63
C TRP A 231 -6.13 24.41 -4.57
N SER A 232 -5.84 23.86 -3.39
CA SER A 232 -4.67 23.05 -3.11
C SER A 232 -5.04 21.72 -2.47
N ALA A 233 -4.10 20.77 -2.51
CA ALA A 233 -4.21 19.50 -1.84
C ALA A 233 -2.95 19.17 -1.04
N LEU A 234 -3.13 18.42 0.03
CA LEU A 234 -2.02 17.85 0.79
C LEU A 234 -2.35 16.40 1.13
N VAL A 235 -1.39 15.52 0.88
CA VAL A 235 -1.45 14.09 1.21
C VAL A 235 -0.48 13.85 2.36
N LEU A 236 -0.96 13.22 3.42
CA LEU A 236 -0.17 12.76 4.56
C LEU A 236 -0.47 11.29 4.83
N ARG A 237 0.35 10.65 5.66
CA ARG A 237 0.14 9.25 6.11
C ARG A 237 -1.24 8.98 6.71
N GLN A 238 -1.85 9.99 7.30
CA GLN A 238 -3.10 9.90 8.06
C GLN A 238 -4.35 10.21 7.24
N GLY A 239 -4.20 10.90 6.12
CA GLY A 239 -5.31 11.44 5.36
C GLY A 239 -4.84 12.39 4.27
N ALA A 240 -5.77 12.78 3.42
CA ALA A 240 -5.58 13.81 2.42
C ALA A 240 -6.65 14.89 2.60
N ALA A 241 -6.32 16.12 2.24
CA ALA A 241 -7.26 17.22 2.24
C ALA A 241 -7.13 18.06 0.97
N PHE A 242 -8.25 18.62 0.55
CA PHE A 242 -8.41 19.56 -0.54
C PHE A 242 -9.06 20.82 0.02
N LEU A 243 -8.46 21.98 -0.23
CA LEU A 243 -8.91 23.27 0.28
C LEU A 243 -9.06 24.26 -0.85
N GLY A 244 -10.24 24.85 -0.98
CA GLY A 244 -10.50 25.97 -1.89
C GLY A 244 -9.87 27.29 -1.42
N HIS A 245 -9.53 28.15 -2.37
CA HIS A 245 -8.84 29.43 -2.18
C HIS A 245 -9.57 30.65 -2.76
N ARG A 246 -10.77 30.44 -3.29
CA ARG A 246 -11.68 31.50 -3.74
C ARG A 246 -13.06 31.32 -3.09
N PRO A 247 -13.91 32.36 -2.99
CA PRO A 247 -15.24 32.22 -2.42
C PRO A 247 -16.08 31.20 -3.19
N ASP A 248 -16.78 30.32 -2.49
CA ASP A 248 -17.73 29.39 -3.10
C ASP A 248 -19.06 30.09 -3.36
N THR A 249 -19.44 30.20 -4.64
CA THR A 249 -20.68 30.87 -5.05
C THR A 249 -21.90 29.94 -5.14
N GLY A 250 -21.74 28.67 -4.76
CA GLY A 250 -22.80 27.66 -4.81
C GLY A 250 -22.85 26.91 -6.13
N ALA A 251 -24.00 26.33 -6.46
CA ALA A 251 -24.16 25.45 -7.62
C ALA A 251 -23.77 26.14 -8.95
N GLY A 252 -23.09 25.42 -9.82
CA GLY A 252 -22.55 25.94 -11.09
C GLY A 252 -21.17 26.61 -10.96
N ASP A 253 -20.64 26.74 -9.75
CA ASP A 253 -19.27 27.21 -9.51
C ASP A 253 -18.21 26.18 -9.98
N PHE A 254 -16.96 26.62 -10.18
CA PHE A 254 -15.79 25.75 -10.38
C PHE A 254 -15.72 24.63 -9.33
N TYR A 255 -16.16 24.90 -8.10
CA TYR A 255 -16.13 23.89 -7.05
C TYR A 255 -17.00 22.66 -7.33
N ASP A 256 -17.97 22.72 -8.25
CA ASP A 256 -18.64 21.50 -8.74
C ASP A 256 -17.63 20.57 -9.43
N TRP A 257 -16.77 21.13 -10.29
CA TRP A 257 -15.72 20.40 -10.98
C TRP A 257 -14.62 19.93 -10.02
N ALA A 258 -14.24 20.76 -9.05
CA ALA A 258 -13.23 20.41 -8.06
C ALA A 258 -13.71 19.27 -7.14
N GLU A 259 -14.94 19.35 -6.64
CA GLU A 259 -15.59 18.31 -5.85
C GLU A 259 -15.67 17.00 -6.65
N TYR A 260 -16.11 17.08 -7.91
CA TYR A 260 -16.15 15.93 -8.81
C TYR A 260 -14.81 15.22 -8.87
N ASN A 261 -13.70 15.93 -9.12
CA ASN A 261 -12.37 15.29 -9.21
C ASN A 261 -11.88 14.76 -7.85
N ALA A 262 -12.13 15.50 -6.77
CA ALA A 262 -11.78 15.08 -5.41
C ALA A 262 -12.46 13.77 -5.01
N ARG A 263 -13.76 13.61 -5.36
CA ARG A 263 -14.56 12.42 -5.06
C ARG A 263 -14.36 11.28 -6.04
N THR A 264 -13.67 11.51 -7.15
CA THR A 264 -13.49 10.50 -8.23
C THR A 264 -12.01 10.24 -8.51
N VAL A 265 -11.43 10.91 -9.51
CA VAL A 265 -10.09 10.64 -10.06
C VAL A 265 -9.00 10.80 -9.01
N TYR A 266 -9.11 11.77 -8.11
CA TYR A 266 -8.09 12.00 -7.08
C TYR A 266 -8.21 11.01 -5.93
N LEU A 267 -9.44 10.65 -5.56
CA LEU A 267 -9.69 9.55 -4.63
C LEU A 267 -9.16 8.22 -5.19
N ASP A 268 -9.32 7.97 -6.49
CA ASP A 268 -8.79 6.76 -7.15
C ASP A 268 -7.27 6.67 -7.08
N ALA A 269 -6.57 7.78 -7.26
CA ALA A 269 -5.12 7.83 -7.10
C ALA A 269 -4.71 7.45 -5.66
N LEU A 270 -5.44 7.92 -4.65
CA LEU A 270 -5.19 7.59 -3.24
C LEU A 270 -5.56 6.13 -2.90
N LEU A 271 -6.63 5.59 -3.47
CA LEU A 271 -7.01 4.18 -3.34
C LEU A 271 -5.94 3.26 -3.95
N LEU A 272 -5.41 3.64 -5.11
CA LEU A 272 -4.32 2.90 -5.75
C LEU A 272 -3.03 2.95 -4.93
N GLY A 273 -2.68 4.12 -4.37
CA GLY A 273 -1.58 4.24 -3.43
C GLY A 273 -1.77 3.35 -2.20
N THR A 274 -2.99 3.28 -1.66
CA THR A 274 -3.33 2.40 -0.53
C THR A 274 -3.12 0.93 -0.89
N ALA A 275 -3.60 0.49 -2.06
CA ALA A 275 -3.38 -0.86 -2.56
C ALA A 275 -1.88 -1.18 -2.78
N GLN A 276 -1.10 -0.21 -3.26
CA GLN A 276 0.36 -0.36 -3.42
C GLN A 276 1.05 -0.54 -2.07
N ARG A 277 0.70 0.27 -1.06
CA ARG A 277 1.23 0.15 0.30
C ARG A 277 0.95 -1.24 0.87
N ASP A 278 -0.30 -1.68 0.82
CA ASP A 278 -0.72 -2.95 1.41
C ASP A 278 0.00 -4.14 0.75
N ARG A 279 0.30 -4.04 -0.56
CA ARG A 279 1.09 -5.06 -1.27
C ARG A 279 2.57 -5.02 -0.91
N ILE A 280 3.16 -3.84 -0.69
CA ILE A 280 4.54 -3.71 -0.20
C ILE A 280 4.67 -4.29 1.21
N ASP A 281 3.67 -4.07 2.07
CA ASP A 281 3.63 -4.67 3.41
C ASP A 281 3.63 -6.21 3.31
N GLU A 282 2.80 -6.80 2.45
CA GLU A 282 2.81 -8.25 2.20
C GLU A 282 4.16 -8.75 1.69
N LEU A 283 4.76 -8.08 0.71
CA LEU A 283 6.07 -8.48 0.18
C LEU A 283 7.17 -8.40 1.25
N THR A 284 7.07 -7.47 2.19
CA THR A 284 7.98 -7.37 3.34
C THR A 284 7.83 -8.58 4.28
N ASP A 285 6.59 -9.00 4.52
CA ASP A 285 6.30 -10.17 5.35
C ASP A 285 6.72 -11.48 4.65
N ASP A 286 6.55 -11.57 3.33
CA ASP A 286 6.99 -12.72 2.51
C ASP A 286 8.51 -12.86 2.52
N LEU A 287 9.22 -11.72 2.43
CA LEU A 287 10.68 -11.65 2.51
C LEU A 287 11.18 -12.14 3.88
N SER A 288 10.55 -11.67 4.96
CA SER A 288 10.89 -12.06 6.33
C SER A 288 10.67 -13.56 6.59
N ALA A 289 9.61 -14.13 6.01
CA ALA A 289 9.26 -15.54 6.16
C ALA A 289 10.04 -16.48 5.22
N VAL A 290 10.87 -15.97 4.30
CA VAL A 290 11.47 -16.81 3.23
C VAL A 290 12.37 -17.92 3.77
N PHE A 291 12.96 -17.73 4.95
CA PHE A 291 13.82 -18.75 5.60
C PHE A 291 13.07 -19.68 6.55
N GLU A 292 11.76 -19.47 6.73
CA GLU A 292 10.92 -20.28 7.60
C GLU A 292 10.45 -21.53 6.84
N GLY A 293 10.96 -22.70 7.24
CA GLY A 293 10.54 -24.00 6.72
C GLY A 293 11.37 -24.58 5.56
N PRO A 294 11.00 -25.77 5.06
CA PRO A 294 11.77 -26.50 4.04
C PRO A 294 11.51 -25.99 2.62
N GLY A 295 12.50 -26.07 1.72
CA GLY A 295 12.34 -25.70 0.30
C GLY A 295 12.55 -24.21 -0.01
N LEU A 296 13.68 -23.66 0.42
CA LEU A 296 14.06 -22.25 0.21
C LEU A 296 13.96 -21.80 -1.26
N ALA A 297 14.49 -22.60 -2.20
CA ALA A 297 14.48 -22.26 -3.62
C ALA A 297 13.07 -22.00 -4.16
N ARG A 298 12.09 -22.82 -3.77
CA ARG A 298 10.70 -22.66 -4.19
C ARG A 298 10.07 -21.38 -3.62
N ARG A 299 10.38 -21.04 -2.37
CA ARG A 299 9.85 -19.82 -1.74
C ARG A 299 10.47 -18.56 -2.34
N VAL A 300 11.77 -18.57 -2.62
CA VAL A 300 12.43 -17.46 -3.32
C VAL A 300 11.82 -17.27 -4.72
N ALA A 301 11.61 -18.35 -5.48
CA ALA A 301 10.94 -18.26 -6.78
C ALA A 301 9.49 -17.73 -6.68
N ALA A 302 8.73 -18.13 -5.66
CA ALA A 302 7.39 -17.59 -5.42
C ALA A 302 7.42 -16.09 -5.08
N LEU A 303 8.37 -15.65 -4.24
CA LEU A 303 8.59 -14.23 -3.93
C LEU A 303 8.92 -13.42 -5.19
N GLU A 304 9.82 -13.91 -6.04
CA GLU A 304 10.15 -13.27 -7.33
C GLU A 304 8.93 -13.14 -8.24
N GLN A 305 8.10 -14.19 -8.30
CA GLN A 305 6.85 -14.17 -9.06
C GLN A 305 5.87 -13.12 -8.50
N HIS A 306 5.73 -13.02 -7.17
CA HIS A 306 4.90 -11.99 -6.52
C HIS A 306 5.40 -10.57 -6.82
N ILE A 307 6.72 -10.34 -6.76
CA ILE A 307 7.35 -9.07 -7.11
C ILE A 307 7.07 -8.70 -8.58
N ALA A 308 7.24 -9.65 -9.51
CA ALA A 308 6.98 -9.43 -10.93
C ALA A 308 5.51 -9.11 -11.22
N LEU A 309 4.59 -9.82 -10.55
CA LEU A 309 3.16 -9.55 -10.64
C LEU A 309 2.81 -8.15 -10.12
N PHE A 310 3.34 -7.76 -8.96
CA PHE A 310 3.14 -6.42 -8.42
C PHE A 310 3.65 -5.34 -9.38
N ARG A 311 4.85 -5.54 -9.95
CA ARG A 311 5.46 -4.58 -10.88
C ARG A 311 4.65 -4.39 -12.16
N SER A 312 4.08 -5.47 -12.68
CA SER A 312 3.30 -5.44 -13.93
C SER A 312 1.88 -4.88 -13.76
N THR A 313 1.31 -4.98 -12.56
CA THR A 313 -0.11 -4.66 -12.31
C THR A 313 -0.33 -3.34 -11.59
N LEU A 314 0.42 -3.07 -10.51
CA LEU A 314 0.15 -1.97 -9.59
C LEU A 314 1.27 -0.92 -9.54
N TRP A 315 2.52 -1.34 -9.71
CA TRP A 315 3.67 -0.44 -9.50
C TRP A 315 4.04 0.36 -10.76
N ARG A 316 3.48 1.56 -10.89
CA ARG A 316 3.95 2.60 -11.82
C ARG A 316 3.76 3.99 -11.20
N GLN A 317 4.61 4.94 -11.57
CA GLN A 317 4.58 6.31 -11.06
C GLN A 317 3.66 7.23 -11.88
N HIS A 318 3.47 6.95 -13.17
CA HIS A 318 2.63 7.72 -14.08
C HIS A 318 1.48 6.84 -14.56
N LEU A 319 0.31 7.01 -13.93
CA LEU A 319 -0.81 6.09 -14.09
C LEU A 319 -2.02 6.71 -14.76
N SER A 320 -2.04 8.03 -14.92
CA SER A 320 -3.10 8.74 -15.59
C SER A 320 -2.56 9.76 -16.59
N ALA A 321 -3.39 10.15 -17.56
CA ALA A 321 -3.14 11.34 -18.39
C ALA A 321 -3.37 12.66 -17.63
N HIS A 322 -3.82 12.58 -16.36
CA HIS A 322 -4.26 13.71 -15.57
C HIS A 322 -3.18 14.08 -14.53
N GLY A 323 -2.39 15.11 -14.82
CA GLY A 323 -1.24 15.54 -14.02
C GLY A 323 -1.49 15.53 -12.49
N PRO A 324 -2.53 16.24 -11.99
CA PRO A 324 -2.77 16.31 -10.56
C PRO A 324 -3.01 14.97 -9.87
N ALA A 325 -3.63 14.00 -10.55
CA ALA A 325 -3.85 12.67 -9.97
C ALA A 325 -2.54 11.89 -9.80
N ASN A 326 -1.60 12.02 -10.76
CA ASN A 326 -0.27 11.45 -10.62
C ASN A 326 0.51 12.14 -9.49
N ASP A 327 0.41 13.47 -9.38
CA ASP A 327 1.11 14.23 -8.34
C ASP A 327 0.65 13.83 -6.92
N LEU A 328 -0.64 13.55 -6.75
CA LEU A 328 -1.21 13.04 -5.51
C LEU A 328 -0.74 11.61 -5.21
N LEU A 329 -0.68 10.74 -6.22
CA LEU A 329 -0.14 9.39 -6.05
C LEU A 329 1.34 9.42 -5.66
N VAL A 330 2.15 10.25 -6.31
CA VAL A 330 3.57 10.43 -5.98
C VAL A 330 3.73 10.98 -4.56
N ALA A 331 2.91 11.95 -4.16
CA ALA A 331 2.89 12.45 -2.78
C ALA A 331 2.54 11.34 -1.77
N PHE A 332 1.53 10.51 -2.07
CA PHE A 332 1.17 9.36 -1.25
C PHE A 332 2.34 8.36 -1.13
N GLN A 333 2.98 8.03 -2.26
CA GLN A 333 4.12 7.11 -2.31
C GLN A 333 5.28 7.63 -1.45
N ALA A 334 5.59 8.92 -1.53
CA ALA A 334 6.65 9.55 -0.73
C ALA A 334 6.34 9.54 0.77
N GLU A 335 5.11 9.89 1.16
CA GLU A 335 4.68 9.88 2.57
C GLU A 335 4.82 8.49 3.21
N HIS A 336 4.53 7.45 2.45
CA HIS A 336 4.64 6.06 2.88
C HIS A 336 6.01 5.41 2.59
N ARG A 337 6.96 6.16 2.01
CA ARG A 337 8.29 5.66 1.58
C ARG A 337 8.20 4.41 0.71
N LEU A 338 7.18 4.33 -0.14
CA LEU A 338 6.92 3.15 -0.95
C LEU A 338 8.07 2.85 -1.92
N PRO A 339 8.66 3.84 -2.62
CA PRO A 339 9.78 3.58 -3.53
C PRO A 339 10.99 2.99 -2.80
N GLU A 340 11.40 3.58 -1.69
CA GLU A 340 12.58 3.14 -0.94
C GLU A 340 12.37 1.74 -0.35
N ARG A 341 11.18 1.47 0.19
CA ARG A 341 10.82 0.13 0.71
C ARG A 341 10.82 -0.92 -0.41
N PHE A 342 10.30 -0.58 -1.59
CA PHE A 342 10.29 -1.51 -2.71
C PHE A 342 11.70 -1.77 -3.25
N GLU A 343 12.56 -0.76 -3.33
CA GLU A 343 13.98 -0.93 -3.68
C GLU A 343 14.71 -1.85 -2.70
N GLN A 344 14.46 -1.70 -1.40
CA GLN A 344 15.01 -2.59 -0.38
C GLN A 344 14.55 -4.05 -0.59
N ILE A 345 13.25 -4.26 -0.83
CA ILE A 345 12.71 -5.61 -1.12
C ILE A 345 13.40 -6.23 -2.35
N LEU A 346 13.60 -5.44 -3.42
CA LEU A 346 14.29 -5.91 -4.64
C LEU A 346 15.75 -6.30 -4.36
N ALA A 347 16.46 -5.51 -3.57
CA ALA A 347 17.84 -5.80 -3.21
C ALA A 347 17.97 -7.10 -2.39
N GLU A 348 17.14 -7.24 -1.35
CA GLU A 348 17.15 -8.42 -0.48
C GLU A 348 16.69 -9.69 -1.22
N ALA A 349 15.65 -9.60 -2.06
CA ALA A 349 15.22 -10.73 -2.88
C ALA A 349 16.34 -11.21 -3.83
N ALA A 350 17.10 -10.28 -4.42
CA ALA A 350 18.23 -10.62 -5.27
C ALA A 350 19.39 -11.28 -4.50
N ASP A 351 19.65 -10.87 -3.25
CA ASP A 351 20.60 -11.55 -2.37
C ASP A 351 20.17 -12.99 -2.08
N TYR A 352 18.88 -13.21 -1.81
CA TYR A 352 18.35 -14.54 -1.53
C TYR A 352 18.40 -15.46 -2.75
N ALA A 353 18.10 -14.94 -3.94
CA ALA A 353 18.26 -15.67 -5.20
C ALA A 353 19.72 -16.11 -5.44
N ARG A 354 20.69 -15.21 -5.22
CA ARG A 354 22.13 -15.54 -5.30
C ARG A 354 22.54 -16.63 -4.30
N LEU A 355 22.01 -16.57 -3.08
CA LEU A 355 22.28 -17.58 -2.04
C LEU A 355 21.76 -18.96 -2.48
N VAL A 356 20.52 -19.04 -2.96
CA VAL A 356 19.92 -20.30 -3.48
C VAL A 356 20.74 -20.85 -4.64
N GLN A 357 21.07 -20.02 -5.63
CA GLN A 357 21.86 -20.44 -6.79
C GLN A 357 23.25 -20.98 -6.38
N THR A 358 23.87 -20.35 -5.39
CA THR A 358 25.16 -20.80 -4.84
C THR A 358 25.01 -22.16 -4.16
N GLN A 359 23.94 -22.36 -3.38
CA GLN A 359 23.68 -23.64 -2.71
C GLN A 359 23.39 -24.76 -3.71
N GLU A 360 22.55 -24.52 -4.73
CA GLU A 360 22.27 -25.50 -5.79
C GLU A 360 23.53 -25.86 -6.58
N SER A 361 24.35 -24.85 -6.93
CA SER A 361 25.64 -25.10 -7.61
C SER A 361 26.58 -25.96 -6.78
N GLN A 362 26.65 -25.72 -5.46
CA GLN A 362 27.43 -26.55 -4.54
C GLN A 362 26.89 -27.98 -4.42
N GLN A 363 25.57 -28.16 -4.45
CA GLN A 363 24.93 -29.49 -4.42
C GLN A 363 25.19 -30.26 -5.72
N ILE A 364 25.07 -29.62 -6.88
CA ILE A 364 25.37 -30.23 -8.19
C ILE A 364 26.84 -30.62 -8.26
N ALA A 365 27.75 -29.71 -7.88
CA ALA A 365 29.19 -29.99 -7.84
C ALA A 365 29.52 -31.12 -6.84
N GLY A 366 28.84 -31.14 -5.69
CA GLY A 366 28.95 -32.23 -4.71
C GLY A 366 28.49 -33.57 -5.27
N ALA A 367 27.31 -33.63 -5.89
CA ALA A 367 26.77 -34.84 -6.51
C ALA A 367 27.64 -35.36 -7.65
N LEU A 368 28.14 -34.46 -8.51
CA LEU A 368 29.10 -34.80 -9.56
C LEU A 368 30.41 -35.32 -8.97
N GLY A 369 30.88 -34.72 -7.87
CA GLY A 369 32.03 -35.20 -7.11
C GLY A 369 31.84 -36.61 -6.55
N VAL A 370 30.68 -36.92 -5.97
CA VAL A 370 30.31 -38.28 -5.50
C VAL A 370 30.32 -39.27 -6.66
N LEU A 371 29.66 -38.91 -7.77
CA LEU A 371 29.60 -39.74 -8.97
C LEU A 371 31.01 -40.02 -9.51
N THR A 372 31.90 -39.03 -9.44
CA THR A 372 33.30 -39.17 -9.89
C THR A 372 34.11 -40.06 -8.95
N VAL A 373 33.99 -39.87 -7.63
CA VAL A 373 34.70 -40.66 -6.60
C VAL A 373 34.26 -42.12 -6.60
N LEU A 374 32.98 -42.41 -6.85
CA LEU A 374 32.45 -43.78 -6.93
C LEU A 374 32.64 -44.38 -8.33
N GLY A 375 32.35 -43.61 -9.37
CA GLY A 375 32.26 -44.08 -10.74
C GLY A 375 33.63 -44.34 -11.38
N LEU A 376 34.64 -43.51 -11.09
CA LEU A 376 35.97 -43.70 -11.69
C LEU A 376 36.63 -45.01 -11.22
N PRO A 377 36.79 -45.29 -9.91
CA PRO A 377 37.42 -46.54 -9.47
C PRO A 377 36.67 -47.78 -9.94
N LEU A 378 35.34 -47.74 -9.95
CA LEU A 378 34.50 -48.84 -10.42
C LEU A 378 34.61 -49.05 -11.93
N GLY A 379 34.49 -47.98 -12.71
CA GLY A 379 34.64 -48.04 -14.17
C GLY A 379 36.02 -48.55 -14.58
N THR A 380 37.09 -48.02 -13.95
CA THR A 380 38.46 -48.49 -14.22
C THR A 380 38.64 -49.96 -13.85
N ALA A 381 38.14 -50.42 -12.70
CA ALA A 381 38.24 -51.82 -12.31
C ALA A 381 37.53 -52.76 -13.29
N LEU A 382 36.32 -52.39 -13.76
CA LEU A 382 35.57 -53.17 -14.74
C LEU A 382 36.22 -53.18 -16.12
N SER A 383 36.77 -52.04 -16.59
CA SER A 383 37.50 -51.98 -17.86
C SER A 383 38.77 -52.83 -17.84
N VAL A 384 39.52 -52.80 -16.74
CA VAL A 384 40.71 -53.65 -16.56
C VAL A 384 40.33 -55.14 -16.57
N LEU A 385 39.23 -55.51 -15.91
CA LEU A 385 38.70 -56.87 -15.91
C LEU A 385 38.33 -57.35 -17.33
N GLN A 386 37.70 -56.49 -18.13
CA GLN A 386 37.34 -56.80 -19.53
C GLN A 386 38.57 -57.09 -20.40
N VAL A 387 39.69 -56.38 -20.18
CA VAL A 387 40.93 -56.59 -20.94
C VAL A 387 41.68 -57.85 -20.50
N LEU A 388 41.68 -58.15 -19.19
CA LEU A 388 42.40 -59.31 -18.64
C LEU A 388 41.65 -60.63 -18.81
N GLY A 389 40.34 -60.59 -19.06
CA GLY A 389 39.49 -61.77 -19.24
C GLY A 389 38.96 -62.35 -17.92
N ASP A 390 37.69 -62.77 -17.93
CA ASP A 390 36.96 -63.23 -16.74
C ASP A 390 36.76 -64.76 -16.74
N SER A 391 37.88 -65.49 -16.67
CA SER A 391 37.86 -66.96 -16.66
C SER A 391 37.57 -67.55 -15.27
N HIS A 392 37.55 -66.73 -14.22
CA HIS A 392 37.31 -67.18 -12.85
C HIS A 392 36.53 -66.11 -12.05
N PRO A 393 35.42 -66.47 -11.36
CA PRO A 393 34.56 -65.51 -10.64
C PRO A 393 35.28 -64.72 -9.53
N TRP A 394 36.47 -65.18 -9.15
CA TRP A 394 37.33 -64.51 -8.19
C TRP A 394 37.97 -63.23 -8.72
N HIS A 395 38.13 -63.08 -10.05
CA HIS A 395 38.65 -61.85 -10.66
C HIS A 395 37.66 -60.70 -10.49
N LEU A 396 36.37 -60.96 -10.68
CA LEU A 396 35.31 -59.98 -10.42
C LEU A 396 35.29 -59.55 -8.94
N ALA A 397 35.39 -60.49 -8.00
CA ALA A 397 35.43 -60.19 -6.58
C ALA A 397 36.64 -59.34 -6.19
N LEU A 398 37.83 -59.65 -6.74
CA LEU A 398 39.04 -58.86 -6.54
C LEU A 398 38.93 -57.45 -7.13
N ALA A 399 38.39 -57.32 -8.34
CA ALA A 399 38.21 -56.02 -8.99
C ALA A 399 37.23 -55.12 -8.21
N LEU A 400 36.11 -55.67 -7.75
CA LEU A 400 35.14 -54.97 -6.91
C LEU A 400 35.75 -54.60 -5.53
N GLY A 401 36.48 -55.52 -4.91
CA GLY A 401 37.18 -55.26 -3.65
C GLY A 401 38.22 -54.15 -3.77
N ALA A 402 39.03 -54.17 -4.84
CA ALA A 402 40.01 -53.13 -5.14
C ALA A 402 39.34 -51.78 -5.42
N SER A 403 38.23 -51.77 -6.15
CA SER A 403 37.42 -50.56 -6.40
C SER A 403 36.86 -49.96 -5.10
N LEU A 404 36.32 -50.79 -4.20
CA LEU A 404 35.84 -50.36 -2.89
C LEU A 404 36.97 -49.79 -2.02
N ALA A 405 38.14 -50.45 -2.01
CA ALA A 405 39.31 -49.96 -1.27
C ALA A 405 39.82 -48.62 -1.83
N ALA A 406 39.88 -48.48 -3.16
CA ALA A 406 40.26 -47.24 -3.82
C ALA A 406 39.27 -46.11 -3.55
N THR A 407 37.97 -46.41 -3.57
CA THR A 407 36.90 -45.48 -3.20
C THR A 407 37.04 -45.05 -1.74
N ALA A 408 37.24 -46.00 -0.82
CA ALA A 408 37.44 -45.71 0.60
C ALA A 408 38.66 -44.83 0.84
N ALA A 409 39.78 -45.11 0.17
CA ALA A 409 40.98 -44.27 0.21
C ALA A 409 40.69 -42.87 -0.36
N ALA A 410 39.99 -42.76 -1.49
CA ALA A 410 39.60 -41.48 -2.08
C ALA A 410 38.73 -40.64 -1.11
N LEU A 411 37.83 -41.26 -0.35
CA LEU A 411 37.00 -40.59 0.66
C LEU A 411 37.80 -40.06 1.86
N THR A 412 38.98 -40.62 2.15
CA THR A 412 39.87 -40.08 3.21
C THR A 412 40.65 -38.84 2.78
N THR A 413 40.74 -38.55 1.48
CA THR A 413 41.42 -37.36 0.97
C THR A 413 40.69 -36.06 1.37
N ARG A 414 41.36 -34.91 1.22
CA ARG A 414 40.74 -33.59 1.45
C ARG A 414 39.55 -33.36 0.52
N TYR A 415 39.65 -33.82 -0.73
CA TYR A 415 38.59 -33.72 -1.72
C TYR A 415 37.40 -34.62 -1.36
N GLY A 416 37.65 -35.90 -1.03
CA GLY A 416 36.61 -36.83 -0.59
C GLY A 416 35.86 -36.35 0.66
N ARG A 417 36.57 -35.77 1.63
CA ARG A 417 35.95 -35.15 2.82
C ARG A 417 35.08 -33.94 2.48
N LEU A 418 35.49 -33.10 1.53
CA LEU A 418 34.69 -31.96 1.05
C LEU A 418 33.39 -32.45 0.38
N VAL A 419 33.47 -33.48 -0.46
CA VAL A 419 32.31 -34.10 -1.13
C VAL A 419 31.33 -34.72 -0.11
N VAL A 420 31.82 -35.41 0.92
CA VAL A 420 30.96 -35.94 1.99
C VAL A 420 30.35 -34.82 2.84
N SER A 421 31.09 -33.74 3.07
CA SER A 421 30.60 -32.59 3.84
C SER A 421 29.52 -31.81 3.10
N SER A 422 29.62 -31.67 1.77
CA SER A 422 28.59 -31.00 0.95
C SER A 422 27.28 -31.79 0.92
N LEU A 423 27.33 -33.13 0.96
CA LEU A 423 26.15 -33.98 1.13
C LEU A 423 25.51 -33.86 2.53
N ARG A 424 26.33 -33.78 3.60
CA ARG A 424 25.82 -33.66 4.98
C ARG A 424 25.21 -32.30 5.27
N GLY A 425 25.66 -31.23 4.60
CA GLY A 425 25.08 -29.89 4.68
C GLY A 425 23.61 -29.81 4.22
N GLY A 426 23.17 -30.74 3.36
CA GLY A 426 21.78 -30.81 2.88
C GLY A 426 20.79 -31.55 3.80
N ALA A 427 21.27 -32.38 4.74
CA ALA A 427 20.43 -33.31 5.50
C ALA A 427 20.00 -32.79 6.90
N ARG A 428 20.48 -31.63 7.35
CA ARG A 428 20.14 -31.04 8.66
C ARG A 428 19.29 -29.77 8.50
N ARG A 429 18.00 -29.95 8.21
CA ARG A 429 16.87 -29.07 8.61
C ARG A 429 15.58 -29.81 8.25
N ARG A 430 15.11 -30.63 9.20
CA ARG A 430 13.70 -31.05 9.30
C ARG A 430 13.00 -30.10 10.25
#